data_AF-A0A4V3FF31-F1
#
_entry.id   AF-A0A4V3FF31-F1
#
_cell.length_a   1.000
_cell.length_b   1.000
_cell.length_c   1.000
_cell.angle_alpha   90.00
_cell.angle_beta   90.00
_cell.angle_gamma   90.00
#
_symmetry.space_group_name_H-M   'P 1'
#
loop_
_entity.id
_entity.type
_entity.pdbx_description
1 polymer ?
#
loop_
_entity_poly.entity_id
_entity_poly.type
_entity_poly.pdbx_seq_one_letter_code
_entity_poly.pdbx_strand_id
1 'polypeptide(L)'
;MKNLLLCLLCLSTTVHAAAPPDHQARFLAGLSVDATELEPLAREPSWQNHASSFHRAWLDLEERQLSRIRTWMPTTLNYIYEDPSPLFYTFSGPDFLYANAFFPNASTYILCGREPVGTLPDVASLSPGALHSALGNLRTALNAILSFSFFITADMKNDLSQTQLSGTIPVLYVFLARAGCRIVDAELVKVSDSGELTAGKSKTPGVKITFIGNTGRTQTLYYFTTDLSNWGIKSNAGFVEFCKKQGQGNAFVKAASYLMHMEEFSSVRNFLLSNTRNLIQDDSGIPLKYFSADQWMISLYGNYPGPIELFQQHFQTDLDMAFKTAVSGDLPFGVGYQWKPGISSLIIGTSFRSAPRAQAVEE
;
A
#
# COMPACT_ATOMS: atom_id res chain seq x y z
N MET A 1 37.32 55.78 -33.99
CA MET A 1 36.88 55.39 -32.63
C MET A 1 35.38 55.17 -32.66
N LYS A 2 34.92 53.91 -32.68
CA LYS A 2 33.50 53.53 -32.60
C LYS A 2 33.32 52.74 -31.31
N ASN A 3 32.61 53.31 -30.33
CA ASN A 3 32.28 52.65 -29.08
C ASN A 3 31.08 51.72 -29.32
N LEU A 4 31.29 50.42 -29.11
CA LEU A 4 30.24 49.41 -29.12
C LEU A 4 29.76 49.23 -27.67
N LEU A 5 28.53 49.64 -27.39
CA LEU A 5 27.87 49.45 -26.11
C LEU A 5 27.27 48.02 -26.09
N LEU A 6 27.79 47.15 -25.24
CA LEU A 6 27.30 45.78 -25.07
C LEU A 6 26.27 45.77 -23.92
N CYS A 7 24.97 45.71 -24.25
CA CYS A 7 23.92 45.48 -23.25
C CYS A 7 23.92 43.99 -22.86
N LEU A 8 24.35 43.67 -21.63
CA LEU A 8 24.10 42.36 -21.03
C LEU A 8 22.64 42.29 -20.56
N LEU A 9 21.84 41.47 -21.25
CA LEU A 9 20.57 40.98 -20.72
C LEU A 9 20.86 39.89 -19.68
N CYS A 10 20.66 40.22 -18.40
CA CYS A 10 20.56 39.23 -17.34
C CYS A 10 19.22 38.47 -17.49
N LEU A 11 19.25 37.28 -18.10
CA LEU A 11 18.16 36.32 -17.98
C LEU A 11 18.19 35.74 -16.56
N SER A 12 17.28 36.23 -15.71
CA SER A 12 17.00 35.62 -14.42
C SER A 12 16.31 34.27 -14.67
N THR A 13 17.03 33.16 -14.64
CA THR A 13 16.41 31.83 -14.59
C THR A 13 15.80 31.65 -13.20
N THR A 14 14.51 31.93 -13.07
CA THR A 14 13.74 31.51 -11.89
C THR A 14 13.69 29.99 -11.88
N VAL A 15 14.47 29.35 -11.01
CA VAL A 15 14.30 27.93 -10.69
C VAL A 15 12.92 27.80 -10.03
N HIS A 16 11.95 27.27 -10.77
CA HIS A 16 10.65 26.97 -10.21
C HIS A 16 10.83 25.75 -9.30
N ALA A 17 10.74 25.96 -7.99
CA ALA A 17 10.72 24.84 -7.05
C ALA A 17 9.42 24.06 -7.26
N ALA A 18 9.51 22.74 -7.33
CA ALA A 18 8.32 21.89 -7.42
C ALA A 18 7.38 22.16 -6.23
N ALA A 19 6.07 22.06 -6.48
CA ALA A 19 5.05 22.14 -5.45
C ALA A 19 5.34 21.15 -4.30
N PRO A 20 5.08 21.50 -3.03
CA PRO A 20 5.24 20.58 -1.90
C PRO A 20 4.50 19.26 -2.13
N PRO A 21 5.04 18.13 -1.65
CA PRO A 21 4.44 16.80 -1.84
C PRO A 21 2.95 16.71 -1.53
N ASP A 22 2.50 17.38 -0.47
CA ASP A 22 1.08 17.40 -0.09
C ASP A 22 0.19 18.07 -1.13
N HIS A 23 0.61 19.23 -1.65
CA HIS A 23 -0.16 19.96 -2.67
C HIS A 23 -0.28 19.11 -3.93
N GLN A 24 0.81 18.46 -4.33
CA GLN A 24 0.80 17.53 -5.45
C GLN A 24 -0.13 16.34 -5.21
N ALA A 25 -0.09 15.74 -4.02
CA ALA A 25 -0.96 14.62 -3.66
C ALA A 25 -2.44 15.00 -3.69
N ARG A 26 -2.79 16.17 -3.14
CA ARG A 26 -4.15 16.71 -3.16
C ARG A 26 -4.62 17.01 -4.58
N PHE A 27 -3.75 17.60 -5.41
CA PHE A 27 -4.04 17.88 -6.82
C PHE A 27 -4.34 16.59 -7.60
N LEU A 28 -3.45 15.58 -7.48
CA LEU A 28 -3.60 14.28 -8.13
C LEU A 28 -4.82 13.51 -7.62
N ALA A 29 -5.18 13.71 -6.35
CA ALA A 29 -6.37 13.13 -5.76
C ALA A 29 -7.67 13.85 -6.16
N GLY A 30 -7.61 14.96 -6.91
CA GLY A 30 -8.78 15.77 -7.23
C GLY A 30 -9.42 16.39 -5.97
N LEU A 31 -8.61 16.76 -4.98
CA LEU A 31 -9.01 17.48 -3.78
C LEU A 31 -8.69 18.98 -3.93
N SER A 32 -9.33 19.83 -3.12
CA SER A 32 -9.06 21.27 -3.14
C SER A 32 -7.58 21.57 -2.86
N VAL A 33 -7.03 22.44 -3.70
CA VAL A 33 -5.68 23.02 -3.63
C VAL A 33 -5.76 24.55 -3.64
N ASP A 34 -6.87 25.09 -3.14
CA ASP A 34 -7.09 26.54 -3.06
C ASP A 34 -6.00 27.19 -2.20
N ALA A 35 -5.60 28.42 -2.55
CA ALA A 35 -4.51 29.15 -1.92
C ALA A 35 -3.14 28.44 -1.97
N THR A 36 -2.94 27.54 -2.94
CA THR A 36 -1.63 26.94 -3.25
C THR A 36 -1.15 27.34 -4.64
N GLU A 37 0.12 27.08 -4.95
CA GLU A 37 0.71 27.28 -6.27
C GLU A 37 0.07 26.44 -7.39
N LEU A 38 -0.70 25.40 -7.04
CA LEU A 38 -1.41 24.55 -8.00
C LEU A 38 -2.85 25.03 -8.27
N GLU A 39 -3.35 26.04 -7.56
CA GLU A 39 -4.71 26.58 -7.75
C GLU A 39 -4.98 27.00 -9.21
N PRO A 40 -4.07 27.68 -9.94
CA PRO A 40 -4.31 28.04 -11.34
C PRO A 40 -4.57 26.81 -12.23
N LEU A 41 -3.84 25.71 -12.00
CA LEU A 41 -4.02 24.46 -12.74
C LEU A 41 -5.33 23.76 -12.35
N ALA A 42 -5.80 23.93 -11.11
CA ALA A 42 -7.07 23.37 -10.65
C ALA A 42 -8.31 24.11 -11.19
N ARG A 43 -8.14 25.34 -11.68
CA ARG A 43 -9.22 26.09 -12.37
C ARG A 43 -9.46 25.64 -13.80
N GLU A 44 -8.55 24.84 -14.37
CA GLU A 44 -8.71 24.32 -15.73
C GLU A 44 -9.87 23.30 -15.82
N PRO A 45 -10.69 23.34 -16.88
CA PRO A 45 -11.82 22.40 -17.05
C PRO A 45 -11.38 20.93 -17.04
N SER A 46 -10.18 20.64 -17.53
CA SER A 46 -9.60 19.29 -17.54
C SER A 46 -9.40 18.72 -16.14
N TRP A 47 -8.94 19.56 -15.19
CA TRP A 47 -8.78 19.17 -13.81
C TRP A 47 -10.13 19.09 -13.08
N GLN A 48 -11.05 20.02 -13.30
CA GLN A 48 -12.38 19.97 -12.70
C GLN A 48 -13.15 18.69 -13.08
N ASN A 49 -13.02 18.26 -14.34
CA ASN A 49 -13.55 16.99 -14.81
C ASN A 49 -12.87 15.78 -14.15
N HIS A 50 -11.54 15.84 -13.97
CA HIS A 50 -10.79 14.83 -13.23
C HIS A 50 -11.30 14.73 -11.78
N ALA A 51 -11.34 15.84 -11.06
CA ALA A 51 -11.75 15.91 -9.65
C ALA A 51 -13.18 15.38 -9.44
N SER A 52 -14.13 15.81 -10.27
CA SER A 52 -15.53 15.37 -10.19
C SER A 52 -15.71 13.88 -10.50
N SER A 53 -14.96 13.35 -11.46
CA SER A 53 -15.00 11.91 -11.80
C SER A 53 -14.37 11.06 -10.71
N PHE A 54 -13.23 11.52 -10.18
CA PHE A 54 -12.52 10.82 -9.12
C PHE A 54 -13.30 10.84 -7.80
N HIS A 55 -13.95 11.96 -7.47
CA HIS A 55 -14.81 12.06 -6.29
C HIS A 55 -15.96 11.03 -6.30
N ARG A 56 -16.63 10.85 -7.44
CA ARG A 56 -17.70 9.84 -7.58
C ARG A 56 -17.19 8.41 -7.37
N ALA A 57 -16.09 8.05 -8.02
CA ALA A 57 -15.48 6.73 -7.87
C ALA A 57 -15.00 6.49 -6.42
N TRP A 58 -14.48 7.54 -5.78
CA TRP A 58 -14.04 7.49 -4.39
C TRP A 58 -15.19 7.23 -3.41
N LEU A 59 -16.32 7.94 -3.56
CA LEU A 59 -17.48 7.76 -2.69
C LEU A 59 -18.03 6.34 -2.73
N ASP A 60 -18.06 5.70 -3.90
CA ASP A 60 -18.50 4.30 -4.02
C ASP A 60 -17.59 3.35 -3.22
N LEU A 61 -16.26 3.46 -3.39
CA LEU A 61 -15.29 2.65 -2.64
C LEU A 61 -15.41 2.88 -1.12
N GLU A 62 -15.54 4.15 -0.73
CA GLU A 62 -15.68 4.59 0.66
C GLU A 62 -16.92 3.98 1.31
N GLU A 63 -18.09 4.08 0.67
CA GLU A 63 -19.37 3.57 1.16
C GLU A 63 -19.44 2.03 1.16
N ARG A 64 -18.94 1.39 0.10
CA ARG A 64 -19.01 -0.07 -0.02
C ARG A 64 -18.02 -0.79 0.89
N GLN A 65 -16.82 -0.24 1.11
CA GLN A 65 -15.72 -1.00 1.73
C GLN A 65 -15.01 -0.24 2.85
N LEU A 66 -14.35 0.89 2.57
CA LEU A 66 -13.38 1.46 3.52
C LEU A 66 -14.02 1.96 4.83
N SER A 67 -15.19 2.60 4.76
CA SER A 67 -15.93 3.06 5.95
C SER A 67 -16.38 1.90 6.85
N ARG A 68 -16.74 0.76 6.23
CA ARG A 68 -17.16 -0.46 6.94
C ARG A 68 -15.99 -1.11 7.66
N ILE A 69 -14.81 -1.16 7.02
CA ILE A 69 -13.58 -1.63 7.67
C ILE A 69 -13.25 -0.72 8.86
N ARG A 70 -13.27 0.60 8.68
CA ARG A 70 -12.98 1.56 9.76
C ARG A 70 -13.98 1.53 10.92
N THR A 71 -15.21 1.09 10.68
CA THR A 71 -16.22 0.89 11.73
C THR A 71 -16.03 -0.46 12.43
N TRP A 72 -15.69 -1.50 11.68
CA TRP A 72 -15.62 -2.88 12.18
C TRP A 72 -14.31 -3.20 12.92
N MET A 73 -13.19 -2.65 12.49
CA MET A 73 -11.88 -2.90 13.11
C MET A 73 -11.82 -2.50 14.60
N PRO A 74 -12.20 -1.27 15.02
CA PRO A 74 -12.12 -0.88 16.43
C PRO A 74 -13.11 -1.65 17.32
N THR A 75 -14.18 -2.22 16.77
CA THR A 75 -15.17 -3.00 17.56
C THR A 75 -14.81 -4.48 17.65
N THR A 76 -14.23 -5.05 16.60
CA THR A 76 -13.96 -6.50 16.50
C THR A 76 -12.50 -6.85 16.81
N LEU A 77 -11.56 -6.03 16.34
CA LEU A 77 -10.12 -6.29 16.41
C LEU A 77 -9.37 -5.08 17.00
N ASN A 78 -9.89 -4.51 18.09
CA ASN A 78 -9.32 -3.29 18.70
C ASN A 78 -7.82 -3.42 19.03
N TYR A 79 -7.39 -4.59 19.47
CA TYR A 79 -5.98 -4.87 19.79
C TYR A 79 -5.05 -4.77 18.56
N ILE A 80 -5.56 -5.02 17.35
CA ILE A 80 -4.83 -4.79 16.10
C ILE A 80 -5.00 -3.33 15.65
N TYR A 81 -6.21 -2.80 15.76
CA TYR A 81 -6.54 -1.44 15.35
C TYR A 81 -5.68 -0.40 16.06
N GLU A 82 -5.43 -0.56 17.36
CA GLU A 82 -4.63 0.35 18.20
C GLU A 82 -3.12 0.07 18.16
N ASP A 83 -2.68 -1.04 17.54
CA ASP A 83 -1.27 -1.45 17.58
C ASP A 83 -0.39 -0.52 16.72
N PRO A 84 0.59 0.18 17.32
CA PRO A 84 1.48 1.07 16.57
C PRO A 84 2.66 0.35 15.91
N SER A 85 2.78 -0.98 16.05
CA SER A 85 3.90 -1.73 15.49
C SER A 85 4.01 -1.58 13.96
N PRO A 86 5.20 -1.75 13.37
CA PRO A 86 5.38 -1.70 11.93
C PRO A 86 4.48 -2.70 11.19
N LEU A 87 3.97 -2.31 10.02
CA LEU A 87 3.18 -3.17 9.15
C LEU A 87 4.02 -3.66 7.97
N PHE A 88 4.15 -4.98 7.83
CA PHE A 88 4.68 -5.63 6.64
C PHE A 88 3.54 -5.99 5.70
N TYR A 89 3.49 -5.36 4.52
CA TYR A 89 2.50 -5.64 3.49
C TYR A 89 3.19 -6.12 2.21
N THR A 90 3.40 -7.42 2.12
CA THR A 90 4.04 -8.07 0.96
C THR A 90 3.03 -8.32 -0.14
N PHE A 91 3.47 -8.23 -1.41
CA PHE A 91 2.60 -8.35 -2.59
C PHE A 91 1.49 -7.29 -2.61
N SER A 92 1.77 -6.12 -2.05
CA SER A 92 0.79 -5.05 -1.83
C SER A 92 0.51 -4.22 -3.09
N GLY A 93 1.46 -4.17 -4.02
CA GLY A 93 1.55 -3.04 -4.94
C GLY A 93 1.52 -1.71 -4.14
N PRO A 94 0.90 -0.65 -4.67
CA PRO A 94 0.78 0.62 -3.96
C PRO A 94 -0.44 0.71 -3.04
N ASP A 95 -1.02 -0.41 -2.57
CA ASP A 95 -2.26 -0.42 -1.79
C ASP A 95 -2.11 0.10 -0.35
N PHE A 96 -1.97 1.41 -0.20
CA PHE A 96 -1.99 2.06 1.12
C PHE A 96 -3.40 2.11 1.73
N LEU A 97 -4.46 2.12 0.91
CA LEU A 97 -5.83 2.33 1.40
C LEU A 97 -6.27 1.23 2.35
N TYR A 98 -6.09 -0.03 1.97
CA TYR A 98 -6.45 -1.13 2.84
C TYR A 98 -5.47 -1.28 4.00
N ALA A 99 -4.18 -1.01 3.78
CA ALA A 99 -3.19 -0.98 4.86
C ALA A 99 -3.61 0.01 5.96
N ASN A 100 -4.02 1.22 5.58
CA ASN A 100 -4.49 2.24 6.51
C ASN A 100 -5.87 1.93 7.10
N ALA A 101 -6.79 1.34 6.35
CA ALA A 101 -8.12 0.99 6.87
C ALA A 101 -8.05 -0.10 7.94
N PHE A 102 -7.20 -1.12 7.76
CA PHE A 102 -7.02 -2.21 8.73
C PHE A 102 -6.06 -1.82 9.87
N PHE A 103 -4.98 -1.10 9.57
CA PHE A 103 -3.93 -0.75 10.52
C PHE A 103 -3.69 0.77 10.55
N PRO A 104 -4.68 1.60 10.92
CA PRO A 104 -4.53 3.06 10.84
C PRO A 104 -3.47 3.60 11.79
N ASN A 105 -3.10 2.82 12.82
CA ASN A 105 -2.21 3.26 13.88
C ASN A 105 -0.75 2.79 13.74
N ALA A 106 -0.41 1.99 12.72
CA ALA A 106 0.95 1.52 12.50
C ALA A 106 1.94 2.68 12.32
N SER A 107 3.06 2.70 13.04
CA SER A 107 4.06 3.77 12.93
C SER A 107 4.74 3.81 11.57
N THR A 108 4.89 2.62 10.96
CA THR A 108 5.63 2.43 9.72
C THR A 108 4.90 1.40 8.84
N TYR A 109 4.56 1.79 7.63
CA TYR A 109 3.98 0.92 6.61
C TYR A 109 5.08 0.51 5.63
N ILE A 110 5.25 -0.79 5.39
CA ILE A 110 6.29 -1.32 4.52
C ILE A 110 5.61 -2.17 3.44
N LEU A 111 5.34 -1.51 2.32
CA LEU A 111 4.71 -2.09 1.15
C LEU A 111 5.77 -2.62 0.19
N CYS A 112 5.46 -3.72 -0.48
CA CYS A 112 6.37 -4.35 -1.43
C CYS A 112 5.62 -4.94 -2.62
N GLY A 113 6.06 -4.59 -3.82
CA GLY A 113 5.50 -5.05 -5.09
C GLY A 113 6.55 -5.27 -6.17
N ARG A 114 6.07 -5.61 -7.37
CA ARG A 114 6.88 -5.74 -8.59
C ARG A 114 6.84 -4.47 -9.45
N GLU A 115 5.91 -3.58 -9.12
CA GLU A 115 5.64 -2.36 -9.85
C GLU A 115 6.79 -1.36 -9.64
N PRO A 116 7.18 -0.60 -10.67
CA PRO A 116 8.25 0.36 -10.56
C PRO A 116 7.88 1.48 -9.58
N VAL A 117 8.85 1.92 -8.78
CA VAL A 117 8.69 3.08 -7.88
C VAL A 117 8.27 4.34 -8.65
N GLY A 118 8.90 4.59 -9.80
CA GLY A 118 8.67 5.79 -10.60
C GLY A 118 9.46 6.99 -10.08
N THR A 119 8.97 8.18 -10.40
CA THR A 119 9.56 9.46 -10.01
C THR A 119 8.63 10.23 -9.08
N LEU A 120 9.19 11.11 -8.26
CA LEU A 120 8.39 12.06 -7.50
C LEU A 120 7.58 12.92 -8.50
N PRO A 121 6.26 13.10 -8.30
CA PRO A 121 5.46 13.95 -9.15
C PRO A 121 6.00 15.38 -9.21
N ASP A 122 5.83 16.02 -10.36
CA ASP A 122 5.94 17.47 -10.52
C ASP A 122 4.89 17.91 -11.54
N VAL A 123 3.65 18.08 -11.07
CA VAL A 123 2.51 18.40 -11.93
C VAL A 123 2.62 19.79 -12.58
N ALA A 124 3.35 20.72 -11.96
CA ALA A 124 3.54 22.07 -12.47
C ALA A 124 4.54 22.11 -13.65
N SER A 125 5.43 21.12 -13.74
CA SER A 125 6.36 20.98 -14.87
C SER A 125 5.72 20.44 -16.16
N LEU A 126 4.50 19.90 -16.09
CA LEU A 126 3.83 19.28 -17.22
C LEU A 126 3.16 20.32 -18.12
N SER A 127 3.26 20.13 -19.44
CA SER A 127 2.44 20.91 -20.39
C SER A 127 0.95 20.60 -20.19
N PRO A 128 0.03 21.51 -20.55
CA PRO A 128 -1.41 21.28 -20.35
C PRO A 128 -1.94 19.98 -20.97
N GLY A 129 -1.47 19.64 -22.18
CA GLY A 129 -1.82 18.38 -22.84
C GLY A 129 -1.24 17.15 -22.14
N ALA A 130 0.02 17.23 -21.71
CA ALA A 130 0.66 16.16 -20.93
C ALA A 130 -0.06 15.92 -19.60
N LEU A 131 -0.42 16.99 -18.89
CA LEU A 131 -1.15 16.93 -17.63
C LEU A 131 -2.54 16.29 -17.81
N HIS A 132 -3.28 16.69 -18.85
CA HIS A 132 -4.58 16.09 -19.15
C HIS A 132 -4.49 14.57 -19.38
N SER A 133 -3.54 14.13 -20.21
CA SER A 133 -3.31 12.72 -20.48
C SER A 133 -2.84 11.96 -19.23
N ALA A 134 -1.94 12.54 -18.43
CA ALA A 134 -1.44 11.93 -17.21
C ALA A 134 -2.54 11.73 -16.17
N LEU A 135 -3.43 12.72 -15.98
CA LEU A 135 -4.61 12.61 -15.12
C LEU A 135 -5.62 11.57 -15.65
N GLY A 136 -5.71 11.39 -16.97
CA GLY A 136 -6.50 10.32 -17.58
C GLY A 136 -5.97 8.94 -17.27
N ASN A 137 -4.67 8.73 -17.49
CA ASN A 137 -4.01 7.45 -17.24
C ASN A 137 -4.03 7.09 -15.75
N LEU A 138 -3.86 8.08 -14.86
CA LEU A 138 -3.98 7.88 -13.42
C LEU A 138 -5.38 7.36 -13.03
N ARG A 139 -6.45 7.89 -13.63
CA ARG A 139 -7.81 7.37 -13.42
C ARG A 139 -7.94 5.93 -13.90
N THR A 140 -7.37 5.59 -15.05
CA THR A 140 -7.37 4.22 -15.59
C THR A 140 -6.65 3.25 -14.66
N ALA A 141 -5.43 3.60 -14.23
CA ALA A 141 -4.61 2.79 -13.33
C ALA A 141 -5.31 2.53 -11.98
N LEU A 142 -6.07 3.53 -11.49
CA LEU A 142 -6.83 3.45 -10.25
C LEU A 142 -8.19 2.75 -10.43
N ASN A 143 -8.69 2.57 -11.64
CA ASN A 143 -10.02 1.99 -11.85
C ASN A 143 -10.12 0.56 -11.28
N ALA A 144 -9.04 -0.23 -11.41
CA ALA A 144 -9.00 -1.61 -10.93
C ALA A 144 -9.18 -1.70 -9.40
N ILE A 145 -8.36 -0.98 -8.61
CA ILE A 145 -8.47 -1.02 -7.14
C ILE A 145 -9.76 -0.35 -6.64
N LEU A 146 -10.21 0.73 -7.29
CA LEU A 146 -11.46 1.40 -6.92
C LEU A 146 -12.68 0.51 -7.20
N SER A 147 -12.64 -0.31 -8.26
CA SER A 147 -13.78 -1.18 -8.65
C SER A 147 -13.75 -2.55 -7.98
N PHE A 148 -12.57 -3.16 -7.84
CA PHE A 148 -12.42 -4.58 -7.50
C PHE A 148 -11.66 -4.86 -6.22
N SER A 149 -11.27 -3.84 -5.43
CA SER A 149 -10.49 -4.00 -4.19
C SER A 149 -9.03 -4.45 -4.39
N PHE A 150 -8.58 -4.75 -5.61
CA PHE A 150 -7.20 -5.16 -5.90
C PHE A 150 -6.72 -4.64 -7.25
N PHE A 151 -5.40 -4.65 -7.43
CA PHE A 151 -4.78 -4.35 -8.71
C PHE A 151 -4.53 -5.61 -9.54
N ILE A 152 -4.59 -5.48 -10.87
CA ILE A 152 -4.19 -6.52 -11.80
C ILE A 152 -2.76 -6.22 -12.28
N THR A 153 -1.78 -7.05 -11.90
CA THR A 153 -0.34 -6.79 -12.12
C THR A 153 0.03 -6.59 -13.59
N ALA A 154 -0.63 -7.29 -14.52
CA ALA A 154 -0.40 -7.14 -15.96
C ALA A 154 -0.80 -5.75 -16.46
N ASP A 155 -1.97 -5.26 -16.03
CA ASP A 155 -2.48 -3.94 -16.39
C ASP A 155 -1.63 -2.84 -15.73
N MET A 156 -1.24 -3.02 -14.47
CA MET A 156 -0.37 -2.07 -13.76
C MET A 156 0.97 -1.86 -14.46
N LYS A 157 1.60 -2.90 -15.01
CA LYS A 157 2.89 -2.75 -15.69
C LYS A 157 2.76 -1.84 -16.92
N ASN A 158 1.65 -1.93 -17.65
CA ASN A 158 1.40 -1.11 -18.82
C ASN A 158 1.02 0.32 -18.40
N ASP A 159 0.11 0.44 -17.43
CA ASP A 159 -0.42 1.73 -16.97
C ASP A 159 0.62 2.59 -16.25
N LEU A 160 1.54 1.96 -15.50
CA LEU A 160 2.54 2.67 -14.69
C LEU A 160 3.88 2.93 -15.41
N SER A 161 4.11 2.37 -16.60
CA SER A 161 5.39 2.50 -17.31
C SER A 161 5.41 3.51 -18.47
N GLN A 162 4.25 4.00 -18.92
CA GLN A 162 4.09 4.72 -20.20
C GLN A 162 3.70 6.21 -20.06
N THR A 163 3.93 6.86 -18.91
CA THR A 163 3.40 8.22 -18.67
C THR A 163 4.37 9.15 -17.95
N GLN A 164 4.09 10.47 -17.96
CA GLN A 164 4.84 11.45 -17.18
C GLN A 164 4.60 11.34 -15.66
N LEU A 165 3.52 10.68 -15.23
CA LEU A 165 3.24 10.30 -13.85
C LEU A 165 3.42 8.77 -13.71
N SER A 166 4.66 8.31 -13.87
CA SER A 166 4.99 6.89 -13.87
C SER A 166 5.20 6.32 -12.46
N GLY A 167 5.01 4.99 -12.35
CA GLY A 167 5.27 4.21 -11.16
C GLY A 167 4.25 4.35 -10.03
N THR A 168 4.60 3.85 -8.86
CA THR A 168 3.69 3.76 -7.72
C THR A 168 3.52 5.05 -6.94
N ILE A 169 4.47 5.99 -7.00
CA ILE A 169 4.42 7.21 -6.20
C ILE A 169 3.15 8.05 -6.45
N PRO A 170 2.72 8.35 -7.69
CA PRO A 170 1.48 9.09 -7.93
C PRO A 170 0.26 8.42 -7.31
N VAL A 171 0.20 7.08 -7.33
CA VAL A 171 -0.88 6.29 -6.74
C VAL A 171 -0.85 6.37 -5.21
N LEU A 172 0.33 6.23 -4.60
CA LEU A 172 0.51 6.35 -3.15
C LEU A 172 0.15 7.75 -2.66
N TYR A 173 0.50 8.79 -3.42
CA TYR A 173 0.11 10.18 -3.12
C TYR A 173 -1.41 10.34 -3.11
N VAL A 174 -2.09 9.85 -4.14
CA VAL A 174 -3.56 9.87 -4.20
C VAL A 174 -4.17 9.18 -2.98
N PHE A 175 -3.66 8.00 -2.63
CA PHE A 175 -4.19 7.21 -1.52
C PHE A 175 -3.96 7.84 -0.16
N LEU A 176 -2.78 8.39 0.10
CA LEU A 176 -2.50 9.13 1.33
C LEU A 176 -3.44 10.33 1.46
N ALA A 177 -3.54 11.17 0.44
CA ALA A 177 -4.39 12.35 0.46
C ALA A 177 -5.87 11.99 0.65
N ARG A 178 -6.34 10.93 -0.02
CA ARG A 178 -7.73 10.47 0.08
C ARG A 178 -8.04 9.71 1.36
N ALA A 179 -7.05 9.12 2.01
CA ALA A 179 -7.18 8.58 3.37
C ALA A 179 -7.26 9.70 4.42
N GLY A 180 -7.06 10.96 4.05
CA GLY A 180 -7.05 12.11 4.98
C GLY A 180 -5.68 12.39 5.59
N CYS A 181 -4.62 11.75 5.08
CA CYS A 181 -3.25 12.00 5.52
C CYS A 181 -2.68 13.25 4.84
N ARG A 182 -1.77 13.93 5.54
CA ARG A 182 -1.01 15.07 5.01
C ARG A 182 0.44 14.68 4.77
N ILE A 183 0.93 14.76 3.53
CA ILE A 183 2.31 14.39 3.21
C ILE A 183 3.25 15.49 3.71
N VAL A 184 4.29 15.11 4.44
CA VAL A 184 5.31 16.03 4.96
C VAL A 184 6.51 16.05 4.02
N ASP A 185 6.98 14.88 3.62
CA ASP A 185 8.17 14.72 2.81
C ASP A 185 8.12 13.40 2.02
N ALA A 186 8.81 13.37 0.89
CA ALA A 186 8.95 12.18 0.07
C ALA A 186 10.33 12.12 -0.58
N GLU A 187 11.06 11.03 -0.33
CA GLU A 187 12.41 10.82 -0.85
C GLU A 187 12.53 9.47 -1.56
N LEU A 188 13.21 9.47 -2.71
CA LEU A 188 13.60 8.22 -3.37
C LEU A 188 14.73 7.59 -2.56
N VAL A 189 14.54 6.33 -2.17
CA VAL A 189 15.49 5.58 -1.35
C VAL A 189 15.87 4.28 -2.04
N LYS A 190 16.92 3.64 -1.56
CA LYS A 190 17.27 2.27 -1.93
C LYS A 190 17.73 1.51 -0.71
N VAL A 191 17.68 0.19 -0.77
CA VAL A 191 18.10 -0.68 0.35
C VAL A 191 19.38 -1.42 -0.02
N SER A 192 20.43 -1.30 0.79
CA SER A 192 21.66 -2.09 0.62
C SER A 192 21.41 -3.59 0.89
N ASP A 193 22.36 -4.44 0.52
CA ASP A 193 22.27 -5.88 0.84
C ASP A 193 22.21 -6.15 2.36
N SER A 194 22.68 -5.21 3.19
CA SER A 194 22.61 -5.27 4.65
C SER A 194 21.30 -4.73 5.23
N GLY A 195 20.34 -4.30 4.41
CA GLY A 195 19.07 -3.75 4.88
C GLY A 195 19.12 -2.30 5.34
N GLU A 196 20.15 -1.53 4.96
CA GLU A 196 20.27 -0.10 5.28
C GLU A 196 19.78 0.77 4.13
N LEU A 197 19.19 1.93 4.44
CA LEU A 197 18.89 2.92 3.41
C LEU A 197 20.19 3.49 2.84
N THR A 198 20.28 3.60 1.51
CA THR A 198 21.51 4.04 0.85
C THR A 198 21.23 4.85 -0.41
N ALA A 199 22.10 5.84 -0.67
CA ALA A 199 22.16 6.55 -1.95
C ALA A 199 22.94 5.76 -3.03
N GLY A 200 23.66 4.70 -2.62
CA GLY A 200 24.53 3.90 -3.49
C GLY A 200 23.80 3.06 -4.54
N LYS A 201 24.55 2.17 -5.20
CA LYS A 201 23.96 1.17 -6.11
C LYS A 201 23.23 0.12 -5.27
N SER A 202 21.99 -0.19 -5.65
CA SER A 202 21.17 -1.22 -5.01
C SER A 202 20.15 -1.74 -6.03
N LYS A 203 19.73 -2.99 -5.84
CA LYS A 203 18.70 -3.67 -6.63
C LYS A 203 17.29 -3.51 -6.05
N THR A 204 17.15 -2.86 -4.90
CA THR A 204 15.88 -2.62 -4.22
C THR A 204 15.62 -1.11 -4.15
N PRO A 205 15.15 -0.50 -5.25
CA PRO A 205 14.69 0.88 -5.22
C PRO A 205 13.38 0.98 -4.42
N GLY A 206 13.17 2.13 -3.81
CA GLY A 206 11.95 2.45 -3.09
C GLY A 206 11.69 3.94 -2.99
N VAL A 207 10.60 4.27 -2.32
CA VAL A 207 10.28 5.62 -1.85
C VAL A 207 9.99 5.54 -0.36
N LYS A 208 10.41 6.57 0.38
CA LYS A 208 9.99 6.82 1.74
C LYS A 208 9.15 8.07 1.74
N ILE A 209 7.95 7.97 2.28
CA ILE A 209 7.01 9.07 2.43
C ILE A 209 6.73 9.27 3.91
N THR A 210 7.07 10.45 4.42
CA THR A 210 6.72 10.86 5.79
C THR A 210 5.40 11.62 5.73
N PHE A 211 4.44 11.28 6.57
CA PHE A 211 3.12 11.91 6.57
C PHE A 211 2.56 12.06 7.98
N ILE A 212 1.57 12.94 8.12
CA ILE A 212 0.74 13.05 9.32
C ILE A 212 -0.55 12.29 9.05
N GLY A 213 -0.81 11.23 9.84
CA GLY A 213 -2.04 10.47 9.75
C GLY A 213 -3.22 11.16 10.41
N ASN A 214 -4.39 10.53 10.34
CA ASN A 214 -5.66 11.12 10.81
C ASN A 214 -5.70 11.32 12.34
N THR A 215 -4.84 10.62 13.08
CA THR A 215 -4.65 10.80 14.53
C THR A 215 -3.68 11.94 14.88
N GLY A 216 -3.18 12.68 13.89
CA GLY A 216 -2.19 13.74 14.06
C GLY A 216 -0.75 13.24 14.26
N ARG A 217 -0.54 11.92 14.27
CA ARG A 217 0.79 11.31 14.47
C ARG A 217 1.59 11.30 13.18
N THR A 218 2.90 11.52 13.31
CA THR A 218 3.84 11.32 12.21
C THR A 218 4.04 9.82 11.99
N GLN A 219 3.84 9.38 10.75
CA GLN A 219 3.99 8.00 10.28
C GLN A 219 4.89 7.98 9.05
N THR A 220 5.39 6.79 8.71
CA THR A 220 6.25 6.60 7.54
C THR A 220 5.70 5.49 6.65
N LEU A 221 5.65 5.73 5.36
CA LEU A 221 5.32 4.74 4.34
C LEU A 221 6.56 4.48 3.49
N TYR A 222 6.99 3.22 3.46
CA TYR A 222 7.95 2.70 2.51
C TYR A 222 7.22 1.89 1.44
N TYR A 223 7.58 2.11 0.19
CA TYR A 223 7.28 1.18 -0.90
C TYR A 223 8.57 0.74 -1.56
N PHE A 224 8.78 -0.57 -1.71
CA PHE A 224 9.95 -1.13 -2.39
C PHE A 224 9.55 -2.00 -3.58
N THR A 225 10.34 -1.92 -4.65
CA THR A 225 10.25 -2.87 -5.76
C THR A 225 11.28 -3.97 -5.56
N THR A 226 10.84 -5.22 -5.36
CA THR A 226 11.75 -6.38 -5.30
C THR A 226 11.05 -7.67 -5.71
N ASP A 227 11.82 -8.71 -6.01
CA ASP A 227 11.29 -10.07 -6.18
C ASP A 227 11.30 -10.80 -4.82
N LEU A 228 10.12 -11.24 -4.38
CA LEU A 228 9.90 -11.97 -3.13
C LEU A 228 9.96 -13.49 -3.28
N SER A 229 10.27 -14.01 -4.48
CA SER A 229 10.59 -15.41 -4.65
C SER A 229 11.83 -15.78 -3.82
N ASN A 230 11.97 -17.06 -3.46
CA ASN A 230 13.14 -17.58 -2.74
C ASN A 230 14.44 -17.24 -3.47
N TRP A 231 14.44 -17.31 -4.80
CA TRP A 231 15.60 -16.95 -5.60
C TRP A 231 15.85 -15.43 -5.60
N GLY A 232 14.79 -14.63 -5.71
CA GLY A 232 14.84 -13.17 -5.57
C GLY A 232 15.45 -12.74 -4.24
N ILE A 233 14.94 -13.28 -3.14
CA ILE A 233 15.44 -13.01 -1.78
C ILE A 233 16.88 -13.48 -1.63
N LYS A 234 17.22 -14.68 -2.11
CA LYS A 234 18.59 -15.21 -2.04
C LYS A 234 19.59 -14.34 -2.82
N SER A 235 19.18 -13.81 -3.97
CA SER A 235 20.03 -12.98 -4.83
C SER A 235 20.06 -11.49 -4.43
N ASN A 236 19.11 -11.07 -3.60
CA ASN A 236 18.94 -9.70 -3.13
C ASN A 236 18.22 -9.68 -1.76
N ALA A 237 18.96 -9.95 -0.68
CA ALA A 237 18.40 -10.08 0.66
C ALA A 237 18.00 -8.74 1.30
N GLY A 238 18.42 -7.61 0.72
CA GLY A 238 18.34 -6.28 1.33
C GLY A 238 16.95 -5.93 1.85
N PHE A 239 15.89 -6.20 1.09
CA PHE A 239 14.51 -5.94 1.54
C PHE A 239 14.14 -6.72 2.80
N VAL A 240 14.44 -8.02 2.86
CA VAL A 240 14.12 -8.85 4.02
C VAL A 240 14.94 -8.42 5.24
N GLU A 241 16.22 -8.08 5.05
CA GLU A 241 17.06 -7.55 6.13
C GLU A 241 16.57 -6.18 6.63
N PHE A 242 16.11 -5.30 5.73
CA PHE A 242 15.46 -4.05 6.12
C PHE A 242 14.22 -4.30 6.97
N CYS A 243 13.35 -5.22 6.57
CA CYS A 243 12.15 -5.58 7.32
C CYS A 243 12.49 -6.15 8.71
N LYS A 244 13.49 -7.04 8.82
CA LYS A 244 13.96 -7.59 10.10
C LYS A 244 14.45 -6.49 11.06
N LYS A 245 15.12 -5.46 10.55
CA LYS A 245 15.60 -4.32 11.34
C LYS A 245 14.48 -3.45 11.92
N GLN A 246 13.26 -3.55 11.40
CA GLN A 246 12.08 -2.90 11.98
C GLN A 246 11.56 -3.65 13.22
N GLY A 247 12.12 -4.82 13.53
CA GLY A 247 11.67 -5.67 14.63
C GLY A 247 10.42 -6.46 14.27
N GLN A 248 9.76 -6.99 15.31
CA GLN A 248 8.51 -7.72 15.15
C GLN A 248 7.35 -6.75 14.92
N GLY A 249 6.46 -7.06 13.97
CA GLY A 249 5.38 -6.17 13.56
C GLY A 249 4.05 -6.88 13.33
N ASN A 250 3.20 -6.24 12.54
CA ASN A 250 1.97 -6.80 11.99
C ASN A 250 2.17 -7.15 10.52
N ALA A 251 1.34 -8.06 10.00
CA ALA A 251 1.31 -8.41 8.59
C ALA A 251 -0.07 -8.20 7.99
N PHE A 252 -0.08 -7.74 6.75
CA PHE A 252 -1.27 -7.72 5.92
C PHE A 252 -0.96 -8.37 4.58
N VAL A 253 -1.88 -9.16 4.07
CA VAL A 253 -1.78 -9.81 2.76
C VAL A 253 -3.15 -9.77 2.13
N LYS A 254 -3.25 -9.27 0.89
CA LYS A 254 -4.53 -9.19 0.18
C LYS A 254 -4.35 -9.43 -1.30
N ALA A 255 -5.14 -10.33 -1.88
CA ALA A 255 -5.12 -10.63 -3.31
C ALA A 255 -3.69 -10.92 -3.83
N ALA A 256 -2.95 -11.75 -3.10
CA ALA A 256 -1.51 -11.98 -3.29
C ALA A 256 -1.20 -13.07 -4.33
N SER A 257 -2.09 -13.25 -5.32
CA SER A 257 -1.97 -14.25 -6.40
C SER A 257 -1.64 -15.67 -5.92
N TYR A 258 -2.02 -16.01 -4.68
CA TYR A 258 -1.74 -17.30 -4.05
C TYR A 258 -0.24 -17.67 -4.03
N LEU A 259 0.66 -16.69 -4.14
CA LEU A 259 2.10 -16.94 -4.30
C LEU A 259 2.68 -17.73 -3.12
N MET A 260 2.24 -17.41 -1.91
CA MET A 260 2.68 -18.10 -0.69
C MET A 260 2.06 -19.49 -0.50
N HIS A 261 1.22 -19.96 -1.42
CA HIS A 261 0.83 -21.37 -1.48
C HIS A 261 1.94 -22.24 -2.05
N MET A 262 2.81 -21.64 -2.88
CA MET A 262 3.89 -22.31 -3.59
C MET A 262 5.18 -22.35 -2.77
N GLU A 263 6.04 -23.33 -3.03
CA GLU A 263 7.32 -23.48 -2.31
C GLU A 263 8.34 -22.42 -2.70
N GLU A 264 8.21 -21.87 -3.90
CA GLU A 264 9.03 -20.79 -4.45
C GLU A 264 8.92 -19.49 -3.65
N PHE A 265 7.93 -19.34 -2.77
CA PHE A 265 7.74 -18.17 -1.90
C PHE A 265 7.77 -18.53 -0.42
N SER A 266 8.35 -19.68 -0.06
CA SER A 266 8.44 -20.13 1.33
C SER A 266 9.27 -19.20 2.22
N SER A 267 10.27 -18.50 1.68
CA SER A 267 11.11 -17.58 2.47
C SER A 267 10.33 -16.38 3.00
N VAL A 268 9.51 -15.73 2.17
CA VAL A 268 8.66 -14.62 2.60
C VAL A 268 7.52 -15.10 3.50
N ARG A 269 6.92 -16.26 3.19
CA ARG A 269 5.93 -16.92 4.07
C ARG A 269 6.49 -17.14 5.48
N ASN A 270 7.68 -17.73 5.57
CA ASN A 270 8.34 -18.02 6.84
C ASN A 270 8.77 -16.74 7.57
N PHE A 271 9.18 -15.69 6.84
CA PHE A 271 9.45 -14.38 7.43
C PHE A 271 8.19 -13.83 8.11
N LEU A 272 7.04 -13.79 7.42
CA LEU A 272 5.79 -13.30 8.02
C LEU A 272 5.38 -14.13 9.25
N LEU A 273 5.43 -15.48 9.16
CA LEU A 273 5.08 -16.36 10.27
C LEU A 273 6.03 -16.27 11.48
N SER A 274 7.26 -15.79 11.30
CA SER A 274 8.26 -15.69 12.38
C SER A 274 8.42 -14.29 12.94
N ASN A 275 8.13 -13.26 12.14
CA ASN A 275 8.42 -11.86 12.46
C ASN A 275 7.17 -11.02 12.70
N THR A 276 5.98 -11.63 12.76
CA THR A 276 4.73 -10.91 13.02
C THR A 276 3.99 -11.42 14.26
N ARG A 277 3.21 -10.54 14.88
CA ARG A 277 2.32 -10.84 16.00
C ARG A 277 0.90 -11.07 15.54
N ASN A 278 0.42 -10.19 14.65
CA ASN A 278 -0.89 -10.30 14.04
C ASN A 278 -0.73 -10.34 12.53
N LEU A 279 -1.53 -11.17 11.86
CA LEU A 279 -1.58 -11.30 10.41
C LEU A 279 -3.04 -11.28 9.97
N ILE A 280 -3.41 -10.29 9.17
CA ILE A 280 -4.73 -10.22 8.51
C ILE A 280 -4.56 -10.60 7.04
N GLN A 281 -5.37 -11.54 6.53
CA GLN A 281 -5.32 -11.93 5.13
C GLN A 281 -6.65 -12.43 4.56
N ASP A 282 -6.80 -12.39 3.24
CA ASP A 282 -7.75 -13.24 2.51
C ASP A 282 -7.14 -14.62 2.21
N ASP A 283 -7.90 -15.51 1.58
CA ASP A 283 -7.48 -16.89 1.28
C ASP A 283 -6.31 -16.98 0.29
N SER A 284 -6.01 -15.91 -0.43
CA SER A 284 -4.83 -15.82 -1.30
C SER A 284 -3.50 -15.63 -0.57
N GLY A 285 -3.52 -15.45 0.75
CA GLY A 285 -2.33 -15.33 1.58
C GLY A 285 -1.65 -16.66 1.90
N ILE A 286 -1.16 -16.80 3.14
CA ILE A 286 -0.52 -18.00 3.66
C ILE A 286 -1.58 -19.09 3.89
N PRO A 287 -1.41 -20.31 3.35
CA PRO A 287 -2.36 -21.40 3.62
C PRO A 287 -2.51 -21.74 5.11
N LEU A 288 -3.73 -22.11 5.52
CA LEU A 288 -4.07 -22.41 6.91
C LEU A 288 -3.15 -23.48 7.52
N LYS A 289 -2.83 -24.55 6.78
CA LYS A 289 -1.88 -25.60 7.18
C LYS A 289 -0.51 -25.13 7.67
N TYR A 290 -0.06 -23.93 7.32
CA TYR A 290 1.24 -23.40 7.78
C TYR A 290 1.16 -22.67 9.12
N PHE A 291 -0.04 -22.41 9.65
CA PHE A 291 -0.22 -21.84 10.98
C PHE A 291 -0.24 -22.97 12.01
N SER A 292 0.89 -23.16 12.69
CA SER A 292 1.01 -24.19 13.72
C SER A 292 0.13 -23.85 14.93
N ALA A 293 -0.72 -24.79 15.34
CA ALA A 293 -1.71 -24.60 16.40
C ALA A 293 -1.11 -24.33 17.80
N ASP A 294 0.16 -24.70 18.03
CA ASP A 294 0.91 -24.39 19.25
C ASP A 294 1.43 -22.93 19.28
N GLN A 295 1.32 -22.20 18.17
CA GLN A 295 1.94 -20.88 17.99
C GLN A 295 0.98 -19.80 17.53
N TRP A 296 -0.15 -20.18 16.94
CA TRP A 296 -1.11 -19.28 16.31
C TRP A 296 -2.54 -19.56 16.76
N MET A 297 -3.22 -18.50 17.17
CA MET A 297 -4.67 -18.44 17.26
C MET A 297 -5.21 -18.01 15.91
N ILE A 298 -6.17 -18.75 15.37
CA ILE A 298 -6.85 -18.40 14.12
C ILE A 298 -8.29 -17.96 14.41
N SER A 299 -8.67 -16.81 13.89
CA SER A 299 -10.05 -16.33 13.86
C SER A 299 -10.50 -16.15 12.42
N LEU A 300 -11.71 -16.60 12.12
CA LEU A 300 -12.28 -16.60 10.77
C LEU A 300 -13.49 -15.69 10.71
N TYR A 301 -13.59 -14.88 9.65
CA TYR A 301 -14.72 -14.01 9.40
C TYR A 301 -15.22 -14.14 7.96
N GLY A 302 -16.53 -14.06 7.79
CA GLY A 302 -17.19 -14.18 6.48
C GLY A 302 -17.38 -15.63 6.04
N ASN A 303 -17.17 -15.88 4.74
CA ASN A 303 -17.42 -17.17 4.09
C ASN A 303 -16.26 -17.55 3.16
N TYR A 304 -15.96 -18.83 3.06
CA TYR A 304 -14.95 -19.33 2.12
C TYR A 304 -15.60 -20.09 0.95
N PRO A 305 -15.88 -19.41 -0.18
CA PRO A 305 -16.39 -20.08 -1.39
C PRO A 305 -15.29 -20.78 -2.19
N GLY A 306 -14.02 -20.63 -1.79
CA GLY A 306 -12.85 -21.04 -2.56
C GLY A 306 -12.27 -19.93 -3.45
N PRO A 307 -11.11 -20.18 -4.07
CA PRO A 307 -10.49 -19.25 -5.00
C PRO A 307 -11.37 -18.96 -6.22
N ILE A 308 -11.13 -17.82 -6.87
CA ILE A 308 -11.68 -17.55 -8.20
C ILE A 308 -11.16 -18.57 -9.24
N GLU A 309 -11.84 -18.70 -10.38
CA GLU A 309 -11.53 -19.69 -11.42
C GLU A 309 -10.03 -19.70 -11.82
N LEU A 310 -9.41 -18.52 -11.93
CA LEU A 310 -7.98 -18.36 -12.26
C LEU A 310 -7.03 -19.06 -11.26
N PHE A 311 -7.47 -19.23 -10.02
CA PHE A 311 -6.67 -19.76 -8.91
C PHE A 311 -7.30 -21.00 -8.26
N GLN A 312 -8.25 -21.66 -8.93
CA GLN A 312 -9.01 -22.79 -8.37
C GLN A 312 -8.13 -23.94 -7.82
N GLN A 313 -6.92 -24.12 -8.37
CA GLN A 313 -5.94 -25.10 -7.90
C GLN A 313 -5.43 -24.85 -6.47
N HIS A 314 -5.64 -23.65 -5.93
CA HIS A 314 -5.21 -23.25 -4.59
C HIS A 314 -6.33 -23.40 -3.55
N PHE A 315 -7.36 -24.19 -3.84
CA PHE A 315 -8.40 -24.51 -2.87
C PHE A 315 -7.80 -25.17 -1.61
N GLN A 316 -8.24 -24.72 -0.44
CA GLN A 316 -7.75 -25.15 0.86
C GLN A 316 -8.81 -25.99 1.57
N THR A 317 -8.67 -27.32 1.52
CA THR A 317 -9.62 -28.25 2.15
C THR A 317 -9.71 -28.08 3.67
N ASP A 318 -8.58 -27.77 4.31
CA ASP A 318 -8.50 -27.48 5.74
C ASP A 318 -9.20 -26.16 6.10
N LEU A 319 -9.04 -25.12 5.28
CA LEU A 319 -9.74 -23.84 5.47
C LEU A 319 -11.25 -23.98 5.27
N ASP A 320 -11.69 -24.72 4.24
CA ASP A 320 -13.10 -25.04 4.02
C ASP A 320 -13.71 -25.80 5.19
N MET A 321 -13.00 -26.80 5.71
CA MET A 321 -13.43 -27.52 6.91
C MET A 321 -13.51 -26.59 8.13
N ALA A 322 -12.54 -25.68 8.29
CA ALA A 322 -12.54 -24.73 9.39
C ALA A 322 -13.75 -23.77 9.33
N PHE A 323 -14.09 -23.23 8.17
CA PHE A 323 -15.29 -22.39 8.00
C PHE A 323 -16.61 -23.15 8.20
N LYS A 324 -16.65 -24.46 7.93
CA LYS A 324 -17.85 -25.30 8.16
C LYS A 324 -18.03 -25.72 9.61
N THR A 325 -16.97 -25.74 10.40
CA THR A 325 -16.96 -26.29 11.76
C THR A 325 -16.80 -25.25 12.85
N ALA A 326 -16.08 -24.16 12.58
CA ALA A 326 -15.94 -23.04 13.49
C ALA A 326 -17.11 -22.05 13.35
N VAL A 327 -17.40 -21.32 14.43
CA VAL A 327 -18.25 -20.12 14.35
C VAL A 327 -17.42 -19.03 13.68
N SER A 328 -17.66 -18.75 12.40
CA SER A 328 -17.08 -17.56 11.74
C SER A 328 -17.82 -16.30 12.19
N GLY A 329 -17.08 -15.23 12.41
CA GLY A 329 -17.67 -13.93 12.70
C GLY A 329 -18.20 -13.24 11.44
N ASP A 330 -19.07 -12.26 11.62
CA ASP A 330 -19.61 -11.47 10.50
C ASP A 330 -18.51 -10.62 9.83
N LEU A 331 -18.57 -10.55 8.50
CA LEU A 331 -17.70 -9.72 7.68
C LEU A 331 -18.55 -8.72 6.86
N PRO A 332 -18.70 -7.46 7.31
CA PRO A 332 -19.65 -6.51 6.72
C PRO A 332 -19.16 -5.85 5.42
N PHE A 333 -17.98 -6.21 4.94
CA PHE A 333 -17.34 -5.69 3.73
C PHE A 333 -16.75 -6.84 2.92
N GLY A 334 -16.41 -6.58 1.66
CA GLY A 334 -15.66 -7.54 0.85
C GLY A 334 -14.16 -7.25 0.83
N VAL A 335 -13.34 -8.28 0.61
CA VAL A 335 -11.86 -8.20 0.61
C VAL A 335 -11.27 -9.29 -0.31
N GLY A 336 -10.05 -9.09 -0.80
CA GLY A 336 -9.32 -10.08 -1.60
C GLY A 336 -9.91 -10.27 -3.01
N TYR A 337 -9.65 -11.42 -3.63
CA TYR A 337 -10.20 -11.72 -4.96
C TYR A 337 -11.72 -11.90 -4.95
N GLN A 338 -12.27 -12.43 -3.86
CA GLN A 338 -13.72 -12.55 -3.64
C GLN A 338 -14.32 -11.26 -3.07
N TRP A 339 -14.00 -10.10 -3.67
CA TRP A 339 -14.22 -8.75 -3.13
C TRP A 339 -15.69 -8.32 -2.89
N LYS A 340 -16.68 -9.14 -3.25
CA LYS A 340 -18.10 -8.81 -3.01
C LYS A 340 -18.47 -9.12 -1.56
N PRO A 341 -19.20 -8.22 -0.87
CA PRO A 341 -19.72 -8.51 0.46
C PRO A 341 -20.50 -9.83 0.50
N GLY A 342 -20.34 -10.58 1.60
CA GLY A 342 -21.01 -11.87 1.81
C GLY A 342 -20.32 -13.09 1.20
N ILE A 343 -19.33 -12.92 0.33
CA ILE A 343 -18.58 -14.05 -0.27
C ILE A 343 -17.06 -13.96 -0.04
N SER A 344 -16.58 -13.00 0.73
CA SER A 344 -15.17 -12.90 1.12
C SER A 344 -14.88 -13.72 2.37
N SER A 345 -13.64 -14.20 2.45
CA SER A 345 -13.06 -14.77 3.66
C SER A 345 -12.00 -13.83 4.20
N LEU A 346 -11.97 -13.67 5.53
CA LEU A 346 -10.91 -12.97 6.24
C LEU A 346 -10.38 -13.89 7.33
N ILE A 347 -9.07 -14.15 7.29
CA ILE A 347 -8.35 -14.99 8.24
C ILE A 347 -7.46 -14.07 9.08
N ILE A 348 -7.61 -14.18 10.40
CA ILE A 348 -6.77 -13.48 11.37
C ILE A 348 -5.90 -14.51 12.09
N GLY A 349 -4.59 -14.37 11.96
CA GLY A 349 -3.62 -15.07 12.79
C GLY A 349 -3.11 -14.18 13.91
N THR A 350 -3.17 -14.63 15.16
CA THR A 350 -2.53 -13.96 16.30
C THR A 350 -1.54 -14.91 16.97
N SER A 351 -0.28 -14.51 17.08
CA SER A 351 0.79 -15.36 17.61
C SER A 351 0.82 -15.38 19.14
N PHE A 352 0.78 -16.57 19.73
CA PHE A 352 0.95 -16.79 21.17
C PHE A 352 2.37 -16.53 21.67
N ARG A 353 3.37 -16.48 20.77
CA ARG A 353 4.77 -16.23 21.12
C ARG A 353 5.00 -14.85 21.75
N SER A 354 3.97 -14.00 21.75
CA SER A 354 4.00 -12.61 22.18
C SER A 354 3.30 -12.35 23.53
N ALA A 355 2.75 -13.38 24.19
CA ALA A 355 2.28 -13.23 25.56
C ALA A 355 3.49 -13.05 26.49
N PRO A 356 3.54 -12.01 27.35
CA PRO A 356 4.51 -11.98 28.44
C PRO A 356 4.35 -13.29 29.21
N ARG A 357 5.44 -14.03 29.43
CA ARG A 357 5.42 -15.12 30.40
C ARG A 357 4.91 -14.51 31.71
N ALA A 358 3.81 -15.03 32.25
CA ALA A 358 3.37 -14.66 33.58
C ALA A 358 4.57 -14.81 34.52
N GLN A 359 4.99 -13.71 35.16
CA GLN A 359 5.94 -13.80 36.24
C GLN A 359 5.26 -14.62 37.33
N ALA A 360 5.91 -15.72 37.74
CA ALA A 360 5.49 -16.43 38.94
C ALA A 360 5.49 -15.41 40.09
N VAL A 361 4.34 -15.31 40.76
CA VAL A 361 4.27 -14.59 42.03
C VAL A 361 5.11 -15.43 42.99
N GLU A 362 6.25 -14.89 43.45
CA GLU A 362 6.98 -15.48 44.56
C GLU A 362 6.06 -15.43 45.80
N GLU A 363 5.72 -16.59 46.34
CA GLU A 363 4.98 -16.75 47.61
C GLU A 363 5.84 -16.38 48.82
#